data_AF-A0A3B8T4C2-F1
#
_entry.id   AF-A0A3B8T4C2-F1
#
_cell.length_a   1.000
_cell.length_b   1.000
_cell.length_c   1.000
_cell.angle_alpha   90.00
_cell.angle_beta   90.00
_cell.angle_gamma   90.00
#
_symmetry.space_group_name_H-M   'P 1'
#
loop_
_entity.id
_entity.type
_entity.pdbx_description
1 polymer ?
#
loop_
_entity_poly.entity_id
_entity_poly.type
_entity_poly.pdbx_seq_one_letter_code
_entity_poly.pdbx_strand_id
1 'polypeptide(L)'
;MTESLSLRITEVFTSLQGEALTSGLPTTFIRLTGCPLRCVYCDSEYAFQGGEHHSIAGLVAQVADAGVPRVCVTGGEPLAQPNCWFLLTALCDAGFEVSLETSGAMDITDVDSRVSVVLDVKTPGSGESSKNLVSNLTRVQSKDQIKVVVTSADDFRWFELFCDEHPEVVHAGAIWISPSYGEMDLKILADLIVQSRHPFRMQLQLHKQIWGEESGR
;
A
#
# COMPACT_ATOMS: atom_id res chain seq x y z
N MET A 1 -33.30 3.17 -11.77
CA MET A 1 -32.33 2.11 -11.46
C MET A 1 -31.02 2.81 -11.22
N THR A 2 -30.69 3.10 -9.96
CA THR A 2 -29.34 3.54 -9.60
C THR A 2 -28.44 2.34 -9.86
N GLU A 3 -27.56 2.42 -10.86
CA GLU A 3 -26.51 1.40 -11.02
C GLU A 3 -25.80 1.26 -9.67
N SER A 4 -25.76 0.04 -9.14
CA SER A 4 -24.99 -0.23 -7.93
C SER A 4 -23.52 0.04 -8.24
N LEU A 5 -22.90 0.94 -7.47
CA LEU A 5 -21.47 1.21 -7.58
C LEU A 5 -20.68 -0.11 -7.55
N SER A 6 -19.80 -0.29 -8.54
CA SER A 6 -19.01 -1.51 -8.70
C SER A 6 -17.53 -1.18 -8.93
N LEU A 7 -16.69 -2.17 -8.61
CA LEU A 7 -15.25 -2.13 -8.78
C LEU A 7 -14.80 -3.40 -9.51
N ARG A 8 -13.67 -3.30 -10.22
CA ARG A 8 -13.03 -4.43 -10.87
C ARG A 8 -12.00 -5.04 -9.92
N ILE A 9 -12.20 -6.27 -9.52
CA ILE A 9 -11.48 -6.94 -8.44
C ILE A 9 -10.72 -8.13 -9.00
N THR A 10 -9.44 -8.23 -8.67
CA THR A 10 -8.59 -9.35 -9.03
C THR A 10 -8.78 -10.51 -8.06
N GLU A 11 -8.81 -10.24 -6.75
CA GLU A 11 -9.00 -11.24 -5.71
C GLU A 11 -9.47 -10.64 -4.39
N VAL A 12 -10.17 -11.45 -3.61
CA VAL A 12 -10.52 -11.18 -2.20
C VAL A 12 -10.16 -12.42 -1.39
N PHE A 13 -9.28 -12.27 -0.40
CA PHE A 13 -8.77 -13.39 0.39
C PHE A 13 -8.42 -12.95 1.81
N THR A 14 -8.25 -13.89 2.73
CA THR A 14 -7.85 -13.58 4.11
C THR A 14 -6.51 -14.23 4.42
N SER A 15 -5.59 -13.43 4.95
CA SER A 15 -4.20 -13.80 5.27
C SER A 15 -3.71 -13.01 6.49
N LEU A 16 -2.43 -13.12 6.84
CA LEU A 16 -1.72 -12.18 7.70
C LEU A 16 -1.27 -10.97 6.88
N GLN A 17 -1.47 -9.76 7.41
CA GLN A 17 -0.81 -8.59 6.86
C GLN A 17 0.71 -8.79 6.94
N GLY A 18 1.39 -8.65 5.80
CA GLY A 18 2.82 -8.90 5.71
C GLY A 18 3.68 -7.69 6.02
N GLU A 19 3.09 -6.50 5.95
CA GLU A 19 3.78 -5.21 5.92
C GLU A 19 3.06 -4.17 6.82
N ALA A 20 3.65 -2.99 6.98
CA ALA A 20 3.07 -1.87 7.70
C ALA A 20 2.81 -2.15 9.20
N LEU A 21 2.15 -1.21 9.88
CA LEU A 21 1.88 -1.27 11.33
C LEU A 21 1.08 -2.52 11.78
N THR A 22 0.28 -3.09 10.88
CA THR A 22 -0.58 -4.25 11.17
C THR A 22 0.06 -5.58 10.77
N SER A 23 1.36 -5.59 10.43
CA SER A 23 2.10 -6.81 10.10
C SER A 23 1.93 -7.90 11.16
N GLY A 24 1.64 -9.13 10.71
CA GLY A 24 1.36 -10.30 11.53
C GLY A 24 -0.12 -10.47 11.96
N LEU A 25 -1.01 -9.51 11.66
CA LEU A 25 -2.42 -9.61 12.04
C LEU A 25 -3.29 -10.21 10.92
N PRO A 26 -4.27 -11.08 11.24
CA PRO A 26 -5.27 -11.56 10.29
C PRO A 26 -6.04 -10.40 9.65
N THR A 27 -6.10 -10.37 8.34
CA THR A 27 -6.62 -9.26 7.51
C THR A 27 -7.25 -9.82 6.24
N THR A 28 -8.44 -9.33 5.89
CA THR A 28 -9.04 -9.58 4.58
C THR A 28 -8.50 -8.57 3.58
N PHE A 29 -7.94 -9.06 2.49
CA PHE A 29 -7.43 -8.25 1.39
C PHE A 29 -8.50 -8.13 0.31
N ILE A 30 -8.72 -6.92 -0.19
CA ILE A 30 -9.44 -6.66 -1.43
C ILE A 30 -8.43 -6.10 -2.42
N ARG A 31 -8.05 -6.90 -3.42
CA ARG A 31 -7.10 -6.52 -4.46
C ARG A 31 -7.84 -6.04 -5.71
N LEU A 32 -7.83 -4.74 -5.95
CA LEU A 32 -8.39 -4.11 -7.15
C LEU A 32 -7.53 -4.39 -8.39
N THR A 33 -8.17 -4.39 -9.55
CA THR A 33 -7.51 -4.56 -10.85
C THR A 33 -7.14 -3.22 -11.49
N GLY A 34 -5.97 -3.17 -12.13
CA GLY A 34 -5.50 -2.06 -12.96
C GLY A 34 -4.54 -1.13 -12.21
N CYS A 35 -3.40 -0.82 -12.81
CA CYS A 35 -2.42 0.13 -12.28
C CYS A 35 -1.91 1.03 -13.42
N PRO A 36 -1.77 2.36 -13.21
CA PRO A 36 -1.17 3.24 -14.21
C PRO A 36 0.37 3.19 -14.22
N LEU A 37 1.00 2.53 -13.24
CA LEU A 37 2.45 2.38 -13.12
C LEU A 37 2.92 1.02 -13.66
N ARG A 38 4.18 0.94 -14.10
CA ARG A 38 4.89 -0.30 -14.48
C ARG A 38 6.21 -0.40 -13.73
N CYS A 39 6.10 -0.47 -12.41
CA CYS A 39 7.28 -0.55 -11.54
C CYS A 39 8.14 -1.76 -11.92
N VAL A 40 9.46 -1.58 -12.03
CA VAL A 40 10.39 -2.65 -12.44
C VAL A 40 10.34 -3.86 -11.50
N TYR A 41 10.13 -3.64 -10.21
CA TYR A 41 10.06 -4.67 -9.16
C TYR A 41 8.61 -5.09 -8.79
N CYS A 42 7.62 -4.87 -9.66
CA CYS A 42 6.23 -5.15 -9.31
C CYS A 42 6.00 -6.65 -9.08
N ASP A 43 5.56 -7.02 -7.87
CA ASP A 43 5.25 -8.41 -7.50
C ASP A 43 3.79 -8.81 -7.78
N SER A 44 2.96 -7.87 -8.26
CA SER A 44 1.55 -8.08 -8.54
C SER A 44 1.14 -7.71 -9.97
N GLU A 45 1.99 -7.98 -10.96
CA GLU A 45 1.69 -7.69 -12.38
C GLU A 45 0.40 -8.37 -12.86
N TYR A 46 0.05 -9.51 -12.27
CA TYR A 46 -1.21 -10.23 -12.53
C TYR A 46 -2.45 -9.40 -12.23
N ALA A 47 -2.33 -8.35 -11.41
CA ALA A 47 -3.42 -7.43 -11.11
C ALA A 47 -3.55 -6.28 -12.13
N PHE A 48 -2.72 -6.18 -13.17
CA PHE A 48 -2.82 -5.11 -14.18
C PHE A 48 -4.04 -5.22 -15.11
N GLN A 49 -4.54 -6.44 -15.33
CA GLN A 49 -5.66 -6.74 -16.22
C GLN A 49 -6.48 -7.91 -15.66
N GLY A 50 -7.57 -8.31 -16.33
CA GLY A 50 -8.42 -9.42 -15.86
C GLY A 50 -9.39 -8.97 -14.77
N GLY A 51 -9.65 -9.78 -13.75
CA GLY A 51 -10.59 -9.44 -12.66
C GLY A 51 -12.06 -9.39 -13.06
N GLU A 52 -12.93 -9.38 -12.04
CA GLU A 52 -14.39 -9.43 -12.17
C GLU A 52 -15.03 -8.17 -11.58
N HIS A 53 -16.23 -7.83 -12.04
CA HIS A 53 -16.98 -6.71 -11.47
C HIS A 53 -17.74 -7.16 -10.22
N HIS A 54 -17.43 -6.54 -9.09
CA HIS A 54 -18.13 -6.75 -7.83
C HIS A 54 -18.86 -5.48 -7.41
N SER A 55 -20.06 -5.61 -6.86
CA SER A 55 -20.74 -4.50 -6.20
C SER A 55 -20.06 -4.21 -4.86
N ILE A 56 -20.05 -2.94 -4.45
CA ILE A 56 -19.49 -2.56 -3.14
C ILE A 56 -20.21 -3.29 -2.00
N ALA A 57 -21.54 -3.38 -2.06
CA ALA A 57 -22.32 -4.12 -1.07
C ALA A 57 -21.94 -5.61 -0.99
N GLY A 58 -21.67 -6.24 -2.14
CA GLY A 58 -21.20 -7.63 -2.20
C GLY A 58 -19.82 -7.80 -1.58
N LEU A 59 -18.90 -6.86 -1.81
CA LEU A 59 -17.56 -6.88 -1.19
C LEU A 59 -17.63 -6.73 0.32
N VAL A 60 -18.43 -5.78 0.83
CA VAL A 60 -18.62 -5.60 2.28
C VAL A 60 -19.19 -6.86 2.93
N ALA A 61 -20.18 -7.51 2.28
CA ALA A 61 -20.73 -8.78 2.76
C ALA A 61 -19.69 -9.90 2.77
N GLN A 62 -18.92 -10.05 1.69
CA GLN A 62 -17.85 -11.05 1.58
C GLN A 62 -16.76 -10.87 2.65
N VAL A 63 -16.40 -9.62 2.96
CA VAL A 63 -15.47 -9.30 4.05
C VAL A 63 -16.08 -9.65 5.41
N ALA A 64 -17.35 -9.34 5.64
CA ALA A 64 -18.01 -9.69 6.90
C ALA A 64 -18.04 -11.21 7.14
N ASP A 65 -18.29 -11.98 6.07
CA ASP A 65 -18.28 -13.45 6.13
C ASP A 65 -16.89 -14.03 6.44
N ALA A 66 -15.81 -13.30 6.14
CA ALA A 66 -14.44 -13.73 6.48
C ALA A 66 -14.14 -13.67 7.99
N GLY A 67 -14.92 -12.91 8.77
CA GLY A 67 -14.88 -12.95 10.23
C GLY A 67 -13.65 -12.30 10.90
N VAL A 68 -12.87 -11.49 10.17
CA VAL A 68 -11.76 -10.72 10.72
C VAL A 68 -12.08 -9.22 10.74
N PRO A 69 -11.63 -8.45 11.74
CA PRO A 69 -12.00 -7.04 11.88
C PRO A 69 -11.23 -6.09 10.96
N ARG A 70 -10.15 -6.57 10.31
CA ARG A 70 -9.24 -5.74 9.50
C ARG A 70 -9.40 -6.02 8.02
N VAL A 71 -9.35 -4.94 7.25
CA VAL A 71 -9.45 -4.98 5.79
C VAL A 71 -8.33 -4.15 5.18
N CYS A 72 -7.57 -4.74 4.28
CA CYS A 72 -6.60 -4.02 3.47
C CYS A 72 -7.13 -3.90 2.04
N VAL A 73 -7.43 -2.68 1.60
CA VAL A 73 -7.74 -2.37 0.21
C VAL A 73 -6.42 -2.07 -0.50
N THR A 74 -6.11 -2.88 -1.50
CA THR A 74 -4.88 -2.84 -2.30
C THR A 74 -5.24 -3.19 -3.75
N GLY A 75 -4.27 -3.47 -4.62
CA GLY A 75 -4.53 -3.74 -6.02
C GLY A 75 -3.38 -3.39 -6.93
N GLY A 76 -3.54 -3.62 -8.24
CA GLY A 76 -3.09 -2.52 -9.09
C GLY A 76 -3.73 -1.23 -8.53
N GLU A 77 -3.01 -0.10 -8.56
CA GLU A 77 -3.37 1.16 -7.87
C GLU A 77 -4.87 1.35 -7.53
N PRO A 78 -5.30 1.17 -6.27
CA PRO A 78 -6.73 1.16 -5.92
C PRO A 78 -7.44 2.45 -6.29
N LEU A 79 -6.78 3.59 -6.09
CA LEU A 79 -7.34 4.91 -6.35
C LEU A 79 -7.41 5.25 -7.84
N ALA A 80 -6.87 4.40 -8.72
CA ALA A 80 -7.09 4.51 -10.17
C ALA A 80 -8.52 4.12 -10.57
N GLN A 81 -9.28 3.43 -9.70
CA GLN A 81 -10.71 3.21 -9.89
C GLN A 81 -11.51 4.24 -9.08
N PRO A 82 -12.28 5.15 -9.72
CA PRO A 82 -12.99 6.23 -9.02
C PRO A 82 -13.93 5.77 -7.91
N ASN A 83 -14.49 4.55 -8.03
CA ASN A 83 -15.41 4.02 -7.04
C ASN A 83 -14.72 3.50 -5.75
N CYS A 84 -13.38 3.50 -5.70
CA CYS A 84 -12.63 2.97 -4.55
C CYS A 84 -12.95 3.76 -3.27
N TRP A 85 -13.20 5.06 -3.38
CA TRP A 85 -13.46 5.91 -2.22
C TRP A 85 -14.76 5.51 -1.52
N PHE A 86 -15.78 5.15 -2.30
CA PHE A 86 -17.05 4.63 -1.77
C PHE A 86 -16.88 3.25 -1.10
N LEU A 87 -15.99 2.40 -1.60
CA LEU A 87 -15.68 1.12 -0.95
C LEU A 87 -15.03 1.35 0.42
N LEU A 88 -14.04 2.25 0.49
CA LEU A 88 -13.36 2.58 1.74
C LEU A 88 -14.32 3.09 2.80
N THR A 89 -15.18 4.06 2.46
CA THR A 89 -16.22 4.56 3.38
C THR A 89 -17.20 3.46 3.79
N ALA A 90 -17.67 2.63 2.85
CA ALA A 90 -18.62 1.56 3.15
C ALA A 90 -18.04 0.50 4.12
N LEU A 91 -16.75 0.17 4.00
CA LEU A 91 -16.07 -0.73 4.93
C LEU A 91 -15.94 -0.10 6.32
N CYS A 92 -15.58 1.19 6.40
CA CYS A 92 -15.55 1.90 7.68
C CYS A 92 -16.93 2.00 8.33
N ASP A 93 -17.99 2.22 7.55
CA ASP A 93 -19.38 2.28 8.04
C ASP A 93 -19.86 0.92 8.56
N ALA A 94 -19.36 -0.17 7.98
CA ALA A 94 -19.58 -1.53 8.47
C ALA A 94 -18.75 -1.87 9.74
N GLY A 95 -17.91 -0.95 10.21
CA GLY A 95 -17.15 -1.09 11.47
C GLY A 95 -15.80 -1.77 11.34
N PHE A 96 -15.26 -1.94 10.12
CA PHE A 96 -13.94 -2.52 9.91
C PHE A 96 -12.80 -1.53 10.19
N GLU A 97 -11.66 -2.07 10.62
CA GLU A 97 -10.37 -1.38 10.63
C GLU A 97 -9.79 -1.42 9.21
N VAL A 98 -9.87 -0.31 8.49
CA VAL A 98 -9.51 -0.25 7.06
C VAL A 98 -8.13 0.37 6.87
N SER A 99 -7.27 -0.33 6.11
CA SER A 99 -6.03 0.23 5.56
C SER A 99 -6.09 0.29 4.03
N LEU A 100 -5.45 1.31 3.46
CA LEU A 100 -5.29 1.49 2.02
C LEU A 100 -3.81 1.44 1.66
N GLU A 101 -3.40 0.54 0.77
CA GLU A 101 -2.06 0.56 0.18
C GLU A 101 -2.12 1.18 -1.23
N THR A 102 -1.45 2.32 -1.42
CA THR A 102 -1.46 3.09 -2.67
C THR A 102 -0.05 3.55 -3.07
N SER A 103 0.21 3.68 -4.37
CA SER A 103 1.52 4.07 -4.94
C SER A 103 1.87 5.54 -4.79
N GLY A 104 0.98 6.34 -4.21
CA GLY A 104 1.16 7.79 -4.09
C GLY A 104 1.13 8.56 -5.41
N ALA A 105 0.81 7.91 -6.53
CA ALA A 105 0.60 8.58 -7.80
C ALA A 105 -0.81 9.19 -7.94
N MET A 106 -1.78 8.67 -7.19
CA MET A 106 -3.16 9.17 -7.17
C MET A 106 -3.39 10.08 -5.97
N ASP A 107 -4.32 11.03 -6.08
CA ASP A 107 -4.68 11.96 -5.02
C ASP A 107 -5.42 11.25 -3.88
N ILE A 108 -5.03 11.51 -2.63
CA ILE A 108 -5.63 10.92 -1.42
C ILE A 108 -6.64 11.84 -0.71
N THR A 109 -6.99 13.00 -1.27
CA THR A 109 -7.86 14.02 -0.64
C THR A 109 -9.20 13.46 -0.19
N ASP A 110 -9.82 12.64 -1.04
CA ASP A 110 -11.17 12.11 -0.82
C ASP A 110 -11.18 10.74 -0.12
N VAL A 111 -10.03 10.29 0.39
CA VAL A 111 -9.95 9.09 1.22
C VAL A 111 -10.59 9.38 2.58
N ASP A 112 -11.49 8.49 3.01
CA ASP A 112 -12.16 8.60 4.30
C ASP A 112 -11.15 8.72 5.45
N SER A 113 -11.32 9.73 6.30
CA SER A 113 -10.40 10.03 7.41
C SER A 113 -10.19 8.87 8.40
N ARG A 114 -11.09 7.88 8.44
CA ARG A 114 -10.96 6.68 9.29
C ARG A 114 -9.98 5.65 8.74
N VAL A 115 -9.65 5.70 7.46
CA VAL A 115 -8.75 4.75 6.79
C VAL A 115 -7.30 5.06 7.14
N SER A 116 -6.50 4.06 7.48
CA SER A 116 -5.04 4.19 7.58
C SER A 116 -4.41 4.08 6.19
N VAL A 117 -3.82 5.16 5.67
CA VAL A 117 -3.14 5.15 4.37
C VAL A 117 -1.69 4.68 4.53
N VAL A 118 -1.27 3.75 3.68
CA VAL A 118 0.14 3.39 3.44
C VAL A 118 0.50 3.93 2.06
N LEU A 119 1.17 5.08 2.05
CA LEU A 119 1.58 5.79 0.84
C LEU A 119 2.96 5.30 0.42
N ASP A 120 3.05 4.56 -0.67
CA ASP A 120 4.31 4.00 -1.18
C ASP A 120 4.99 4.97 -2.16
N VAL A 121 5.94 5.77 -1.66
CA VAL A 121 6.74 6.70 -2.46
C VAL A 121 7.68 5.90 -3.34
N LYS A 122 7.58 6.08 -4.66
CA LYS A 122 8.36 5.32 -5.63
C LYS A 122 9.75 5.90 -5.81
N THR A 123 10.77 5.08 -5.59
CA THR A 123 12.19 5.42 -5.80
C THR A 123 12.58 5.35 -7.28
N PRO A 124 13.72 5.91 -7.70
CA PRO A 124 14.23 5.75 -9.06
C PRO A 124 14.34 4.29 -9.51
N GLY A 125 14.69 3.36 -8.61
CA GLY A 125 14.73 1.93 -8.88
C GLY A 125 13.39 1.33 -9.34
N SER A 126 12.27 1.99 -9.05
CA SER A 126 10.95 1.60 -9.58
C SER A 126 10.79 1.90 -11.08
N GLY A 127 11.55 2.84 -11.63
CA GLY A 127 11.30 3.43 -12.95
C GLY A 127 10.14 4.43 -13.00
N GLU A 128 9.44 4.65 -11.89
CA GLU A 128 8.18 5.40 -11.81
C GLU A 128 8.22 6.55 -10.79
N SER A 129 9.39 6.93 -10.27
CA SER A 129 9.53 8.02 -9.27
C SER A 129 8.96 9.36 -9.73
N SER A 130 8.96 9.63 -11.05
CA SER A 130 8.35 10.82 -11.63
C SER A 130 6.82 10.88 -11.51
N LYS A 131 6.17 9.76 -11.15
CA LYS A 131 4.72 9.67 -10.94
C LYS A 131 4.29 10.03 -9.53
N ASN A 132 5.22 10.17 -8.57
CA ASN A 132 4.88 10.53 -7.20
C ASN A 132 4.15 11.88 -7.17
N LEU A 133 2.94 11.90 -6.62
CA LEU A 133 2.19 13.11 -6.40
C LEU A 133 2.58 13.72 -5.04
N VAL A 134 3.61 14.56 -5.06
CA VAL A 134 4.21 15.16 -3.84
C VAL A 134 3.18 15.89 -2.96
N SER A 135 2.11 16.45 -3.55
CA SER A 135 1.04 17.10 -2.78
C SER A 135 0.28 16.16 -1.83
N ASN A 136 0.42 14.84 -1.96
CA ASN A 136 -0.11 13.90 -0.99
C ASN A 136 0.60 14.01 0.37
N LEU A 137 1.87 14.38 0.43
CA LEU A 137 2.65 14.42 1.68
C LEU A 137 2.06 15.39 2.70
N THR A 138 1.50 16.51 2.25
CA THR A 138 0.86 17.51 3.14
C THR A 138 -0.45 17.01 3.76
N ARG A 139 -1.00 15.90 3.27
CA ARG A 139 -2.25 15.28 3.72
C ARG A 139 -2.02 14.09 4.63
N VAL A 140 -0.83 13.52 4.63
CA VAL A 140 -0.45 12.41 5.49
C VAL A 140 -0.59 12.83 6.95
N GLN A 141 -1.25 12.00 7.74
CA GLN A 141 -1.47 12.21 9.17
C GLN A 141 -0.72 11.17 10.00
N SER A 142 -0.70 11.35 11.33
CA SER A 142 0.00 10.44 12.24
C SER A 142 -0.55 9.01 12.30
N LYS A 143 -1.78 8.79 11.82
CA LYS A 143 -2.36 7.44 11.63
C LYS A 143 -1.85 6.74 10.36
N ASP A 144 -1.36 7.53 9.40
CA ASP A 144 -0.92 7.07 8.10
C ASP A 144 0.58 6.74 8.13
N GLN A 145 1.05 6.12 7.05
CA GLN A 145 2.38 5.54 6.95
C GLN A 145 2.95 5.89 5.59
N ILE A 146 4.23 6.21 5.55
CA ILE A 146 4.97 6.32 4.30
C ILE A 146 5.81 5.06 4.16
N LYS A 147 5.70 4.42 3.00
CA LYS A 147 6.51 3.26 2.62
C LYS A 147 7.38 3.67 1.45
N VAL A 148 8.57 3.10 1.37
CA VAL A 148 9.43 3.21 0.21
C VAL A 148 10.07 1.85 -0.05
N VAL A 149 10.06 1.40 -1.30
CA VAL A 149 10.79 0.20 -1.72
C VAL A 149 12.14 0.63 -2.29
N VAL A 150 13.22 0.04 -1.76
CA VAL A 150 14.60 0.32 -2.18
C VAL A 150 15.21 -0.91 -2.86
N THR A 151 15.76 -0.72 -4.06
CA THR A 151 16.50 -1.75 -4.81
C THR A 151 18.00 -1.66 -4.56
N SER A 152 18.48 -0.52 -4.04
CA SER A 152 19.90 -0.22 -3.89
C SER A 152 20.17 0.81 -2.80
N ALA A 153 21.45 1.02 -2.48
CA ALA A 153 21.90 2.11 -1.61
C ALA A 153 21.64 3.51 -2.22
N ASP A 154 21.54 3.61 -3.54
CA ASP A 154 21.24 4.89 -4.20
C ASP A 154 19.77 5.25 -4.08
N ASP A 155 18.85 4.28 -4.12
CA ASP A 155 17.44 4.50 -3.78
C ASP A 155 17.28 4.97 -2.33
N PHE A 156 18.05 4.39 -1.41
CA PHE A 156 18.05 4.80 0.00
C PHE A 156 18.47 6.26 0.15
N ARG A 157 19.61 6.65 -0.43
CA ARG A 157 20.13 8.03 -0.40
C ARG A 157 19.19 9.01 -1.09
N TRP A 158 18.59 8.59 -2.20
CA TRP A 158 17.56 9.38 -2.88
C TRP A 158 16.39 9.68 -1.95
N PHE A 159 15.96 8.68 -1.16
CA PHE A 159 14.85 8.88 -0.22
C PHE A 159 15.23 9.75 0.98
N GLU A 160 16.48 9.71 1.46
CA GLU A 160 16.97 10.68 2.46
C GLU A 160 16.85 12.12 1.93
N LEU A 161 17.35 12.38 0.72
CA LEU A 161 17.23 13.69 0.08
C LEU A 161 15.77 14.10 -0.13
N PHE A 162 14.92 13.16 -0.55
CA PHE A 162 13.48 13.40 -0.68
C PHE A 162 12.84 13.83 0.66
N CYS A 163 13.24 13.22 1.77
CA CYS A 163 12.76 13.61 3.10
C CYS A 163 13.28 14.99 3.53
N ASP A 164 14.51 15.34 3.18
CA ASP A 164 15.08 16.67 3.45
C ASP A 164 14.36 17.77 2.64
N GLU A 165 13.99 17.48 1.40
CA GLU A 165 13.22 18.38 0.52
C GLU A 165 11.74 18.48 0.90
N HIS A 166 11.20 17.42 1.52
CA HIS A 166 9.79 17.29 1.88
C HIS A 166 9.62 16.89 3.36
N PRO A 167 9.83 17.84 4.30
CA PRO A 167 9.78 17.56 5.72
C PRO A 167 8.40 17.09 6.19
N GLU A 168 7.33 17.28 5.43
CA GLU A 168 5.96 16.80 5.74
C GLU A 168 5.89 15.28 5.90
N VAL A 169 6.85 14.53 5.34
CA VAL A 169 6.99 13.07 5.53
C VAL A 169 6.98 12.69 7.02
N VAL A 170 7.50 13.56 7.90
CA VAL A 170 7.56 13.30 9.35
C VAL A 170 6.20 13.31 10.05
N HIS A 171 5.13 13.76 9.37
CA HIS A 171 3.77 13.68 9.90
C HIS A 171 3.22 12.25 9.90
N ALA A 172 3.80 11.34 9.11
CA ALA A 172 3.45 9.92 9.12
C ALA A 172 3.77 9.29 10.49
N GLY A 173 2.93 8.36 10.94
CA GLY A 173 3.18 7.59 12.16
C GLY A 173 4.37 6.62 12.05
N ALA A 174 4.72 6.24 10.81
CA ALA A 174 5.89 5.44 10.49
C ALA A 174 6.40 5.73 9.08
N ILE A 175 7.72 5.64 8.92
CA ILE A 175 8.41 5.70 7.63
C ILE A 175 9.13 4.37 7.43
N TRP A 176 8.61 3.54 6.52
CA TRP A 176 9.06 2.19 6.26
C TRP A 176 10.03 2.15 5.09
N ILE A 177 11.21 1.59 5.32
CA ILE A 177 12.17 1.27 4.28
C ILE A 177 12.10 -0.24 4.01
N SER A 178 11.54 -0.59 2.86
CA SER A 178 11.32 -1.97 2.44
C SER A 178 12.34 -2.37 1.39
N PRO A 179 13.13 -3.44 1.58
CA PRO A 179 14.00 -3.95 0.53
C PRO A 179 13.17 -4.58 -0.59
N SER A 180 13.54 -4.31 -1.85
CA SER A 180 13.09 -5.13 -2.97
C SER A 180 13.53 -6.59 -2.75
N TYR A 181 12.59 -7.52 -2.88
CA TYR A 181 12.79 -8.92 -2.49
C TYR A 181 13.87 -9.57 -3.36
N GLY A 182 14.95 -10.05 -2.73
CA GLY A 182 16.06 -10.71 -3.40
C GLY A 182 17.06 -9.78 -4.11
N GLU A 183 16.76 -8.48 -4.22
CA GLU A 183 17.64 -7.51 -4.89
C GLU A 183 18.50 -6.70 -3.91
N MET A 184 17.93 -6.32 -2.75
CA MET A 184 18.63 -5.52 -1.75
C MET A 184 19.20 -6.38 -0.62
N ASP A 185 20.51 -6.26 -0.36
CA ASP A 185 21.17 -6.93 0.77
C ASP A 185 20.67 -6.35 2.10
N LEU A 186 20.14 -7.23 2.95
CA LEU A 186 19.51 -6.84 4.21
C LEU A 186 20.50 -6.27 5.23
N LYS A 187 21.75 -6.73 5.24
CA LYS A 187 22.79 -6.20 6.15
C LYS A 187 23.18 -4.80 5.73
N ILE A 188 23.37 -4.59 4.43
CA ILE A 188 23.66 -3.25 3.89
C ILE A 188 22.50 -2.30 4.21
N LEU A 189 21.25 -2.72 3.99
CA LEU A 189 20.09 -1.87 4.28
C LEU A 189 19.98 -1.55 5.78
N ALA A 190 20.19 -2.54 6.65
CA ALA A 190 20.18 -2.33 8.10
C ALA A 190 21.27 -1.34 8.53
N ASP A 191 22.50 -1.49 8.02
CA ASP A 191 23.61 -0.58 8.31
C ASP A 191 23.31 0.85 7.84
N LEU A 192 22.71 1.02 6.65
CA LEU A 192 22.28 2.33 6.14
C LEU A 192 21.23 2.98 7.04
N ILE A 193 20.21 2.23 7.48
CA ILE A 193 19.18 2.74 8.39
C ILE A 193 19.78 3.14 9.74
N VAL A 194 20.69 2.33 10.31
CA VAL A 194 21.37 2.63 11.58
C VAL A 194 22.24 3.89 11.49
N GLN A 195 22.87 4.12 10.34
CA GLN A 195 23.71 5.30 10.10
C GLN A 195 22.90 6.56 9.77
N SER A 196 21.67 6.40 9.29
CA SER A 196 20.77 7.49 8.97
C SER A 196 20.33 8.25 10.22
N ARG A 197 20.01 9.54 10.04
CA ARG A 197 19.46 10.40 11.09
C ARG A 197 17.94 10.50 11.04
N HIS A 198 17.31 9.92 10.02
CA HIS A 198 15.86 9.92 9.86
C HIS A 198 15.22 8.83 10.73
N PRO A 199 13.95 8.98 11.15
CA PRO A 199 13.24 8.01 11.99
C PRO A 199 12.72 6.82 11.16
N PHE A 200 13.59 6.26 10.32
CA PHE A 200 13.29 5.15 9.43
C PHE A 200 13.15 3.84 10.18
N ARG A 201 12.25 3.00 9.68
CA ARG A 201 12.03 1.64 10.18
C ARG A 201 12.21 0.67 9.06
N MET A 202 13.06 -0.34 9.27
CA MET A 202 13.19 -1.43 8.32
C MET A 202 11.90 -2.27 8.34
N GLN A 203 11.36 -2.56 7.16
CA GLN A 203 10.21 -3.43 6.99
C GLN A 203 10.59 -4.60 6.10
N LEU A 204 10.35 -5.83 6.56
CA LEU A 204 10.47 -7.02 5.73
C LEU A 204 9.09 -7.47 5.28
N GLN A 205 9.02 -8.12 4.12
CA GLN A 205 7.78 -8.69 3.60
C GLN A 205 7.54 -10.04 4.28
N LEU A 206 6.83 -10.03 5.43
CA LEU A 206 6.62 -11.23 6.25
C LEU A 206 5.94 -12.35 5.45
N HIS A 207 4.99 -12.02 4.57
CA HIS A 207 4.29 -13.00 3.74
C HIS A 207 5.27 -13.75 2.82
N LYS A 208 6.29 -13.08 2.24
CA LYS A 208 7.31 -13.76 1.41
C LYS A 208 8.22 -14.69 2.22
N GLN A 209 8.43 -14.40 3.50
CA GLN A 209 9.20 -15.29 4.37
C GLN A 209 8.43 -16.58 4.72
N ILE A 210 7.10 -16.51 4.78
CA ILE A 210 6.24 -17.65 5.14
C ILE A 210 5.86 -18.47 3.90
N TRP A 211 5.44 -17.80 2.82
CA TRP A 211 4.82 -18.43 1.64
C TRP A 211 5.58 -18.18 0.32
N GLY A 212 6.68 -17.42 0.33
CA GLY A 212 7.38 -17.05 -0.90
C GLY A 212 6.54 -16.11 -1.78
N GLU A 213 6.52 -16.36 -3.09
CA GLU A 213 5.77 -15.55 -4.06
C GLU A 213 4.38 -16.14 -4.39
N GLU A 214 3.82 -16.98 -3.51
CA GLU A 214 2.47 -17.53 -3.68
C GLU A 214 1.41 -16.43 -3.57
N SER A 215 0.51 -16.33 -4.54
CA SER A 215 -0.60 -15.37 -4.53
C SER A 215 -1.76 -15.84 -3.64
N GLY A 216 -2.52 -14.88 -3.09
CA GLY A 216 -3.68 -15.16 -2.25
C GLY A 216 -3.36 -15.82 -0.90
N ARG A 217 -2.13 -15.65 -0.41
CA ARG A 217 -1.62 -16.25 0.83
C ARG A 217 -1.18 -15.25 1.86
#